data_AF-A0A1Q5GAC6-F1
#
_entry.id   AF-A0A1Q5GAC6-F1
#
_cell.length_a   1.000
_cell.length_b   1.000
_cell.length_c   1.000
_cell.angle_alpha   90.00
_cell.angle_beta   90.00
_cell.angle_gamma   90.00
#
_symmetry.space_group_name_H-M   'P 1'
#
loop_
_entity.id
_entity.type
_entity.pdbx_description
1 polymer ?
#
loop_
_entity_poly.entity_id
_entity_poly.type
_entity_poly.pdbx_seq_one_letter_code
_entity_poly.pdbx_strand_id
1 'polypeptide(L)'
;MSFFYELADQYIDGEWRTGTGSWDIIDFNPYNGEKLAAITIATAREVDLAYRAAERAQQSWAATGPYRRRAILERALRIIEEQHEAIVEVVIDELGGIRSKAEQEIHVAKEFLRDATRLALSPMGRILPSPADGKENRVHRRPIGVVGVVSPFNFPFLVAMKSVAPALALGNAVVLKPNQNAPVSGGVLLAKIFEDAGLPAGLLNVLITDVAEIGDAFIEHPVPKMISFAGTDRVGRHVGAVAAGHFKRTILELSGNSALVVLDDADVDHAVDAAVFSRFMYQGQVCMAANRVLVDRRVEREFTEKFTARVAALRTGDPRDPRTEIGPVINTFQADALTAFVDQALAEGATAPVRGRTRGNLVEPTVLTGLPEDSPLLSQEIFGPVAVLMTFDDEDEAVRIANATPYGLSGAVHTRGIERGVRFARRVVSGMFHVNGPTVQDDPLVVFGGEKSSGVGRLNGEAAVEAFTTQTWMSIQHGRSAFPF
;
A
#
# COMPACT_ATOMS: atom_id res chain seq x y z
N MET A 1 -28.83 -5.23 -2.56
CA MET A 1 -28.78 -4.56 -1.25
C MET A 1 -27.34 -4.11 -1.05
N SER A 2 -27.11 -3.04 -0.28
CA SER A 2 -25.78 -2.42 -0.22
C SER A 2 -24.82 -3.24 0.65
N PHE A 3 -23.60 -3.51 0.16
CA PHE A 3 -22.55 -4.25 0.88
C PHE A 3 -22.29 -3.69 2.29
N PHE A 4 -22.47 -2.38 2.48
CA PHE A 4 -22.25 -1.72 3.76
C PHE A 4 -23.17 -2.21 4.88
N TYR A 5 -24.41 -2.59 4.59
CA TYR A 5 -25.35 -3.11 5.59
C TYR A 5 -25.23 -4.63 5.77
N GLU A 6 -25.01 -5.37 4.68
CA GLU A 6 -24.92 -6.83 4.73
C GLU A 6 -23.62 -7.31 5.39
N LEU A 7 -22.55 -6.51 5.31
CA LEU A 7 -21.21 -6.85 5.79
C LEU A 7 -20.80 -6.01 7.02
N ALA A 8 -21.74 -5.44 7.76
CA ALA A 8 -21.47 -4.63 8.96
C ALA A 8 -21.03 -5.45 10.19
N ASP A 9 -20.32 -6.56 9.97
CA ASP A 9 -19.85 -7.51 10.98
C ASP A 9 -18.40 -7.89 10.70
N GLN A 10 -17.73 -8.47 11.69
CA GLN A 10 -16.39 -9.02 11.55
C GLN A 10 -16.47 -10.46 11.01
N TYR A 11 -15.37 -10.96 10.45
CA TYR A 11 -15.32 -12.33 9.91
C TYR A 11 -14.28 -13.16 10.67
N ILE A 12 -14.72 -14.11 11.50
CA ILE A 12 -13.84 -14.89 12.38
C ILE A 12 -14.22 -16.37 12.29
N ASP A 13 -13.24 -17.22 11.96
CA ASP A 13 -13.39 -18.68 11.88
C ASP A 13 -14.55 -19.13 10.97
N GLY A 14 -14.79 -18.41 9.87
CA GLY A 14 -15.87 -18.71 8.94
C GLY A 14 -17.25 -18.18 9.34
N GLU A 15 -17.35 -17.40 10.42
CA GLU A 15 -18.59 -16.81 10.90
C GLU A 15 -18.56 -15.27 10.83
N TRP A 16 -19.66 -14.69 10.38
CA TRP A 16 -19.95 -13.26 10.49
C TRP A 16 -20.45 -12.94 11.90
N ARG A 17 -19.76 -12.04 12.61
CA ARG A 17 -20.02 -11.76 14.03
C ARG A 17 -19.85 -10.28 14.35
N THR A 18 -20.75 -9.79 15.18
CA THR A 18 -20.62 -8.47 15.80
C THR A 18 -19.50 -8.50 16.84
N GLY A 19 -18.75 -7.40 16.96
CA GLY A 19 -17.74 -7.25 18.01
C GLY A 19 -18.35 -7.15 19.41
N THR A 20 -17.49 -7.25 20.43
CA THR A 20 -17.90 -7.15 21.83
C THR A 20 -17.33 -5.93 22.57
N GLY A 21 -16.74 -4.98 21.82
CA GLY A 21 -16.26 -3.73 22.38
C GLY A 21 -17.37 -2.77 22.77
N SER A 22 -16.97 -1.63 23.34
CA SER A 22 -17.93 -0.68 23.96
C SER A 22 -18.41 0.43 23.01
N TRP A 23 -17.91 0.47 21.78
CA TRP A 23 -18.30 1.45 20.77
C TRP A 23 -18.31 0.87 19.36
N ASP A 24 -18.94 1.61 18.45
CA ASP A 24 -18.95 1.31 17.03
C ASP A 24 -17.91 2.17 16.31
N ILE A 25 -17.22 1.58 15.35
CA ILE A 25 -16.60 2.33 14.26
C ILE A 25 -17.72 2.70 13.29
N ILE A 26 -17.90 4.00 13.05
CA ILE A 26 -18.87 4.51 12.09
C ILE A 26 -18.16 4.82 10.79
N ASP A 27 -18.59 4.16 9.73
CA ASP A 27 -18.11 4.39 8.38
C ASP A 27 -18.97 5.45 7.69
N PHE A 28 -18.32 6.45 7.12
CA PHE A 28 -18.98 7.61 6.53
C PHE A 28 -18.52 7.81 5.10
N ASN A 29 -19.46 8.13 4.21
CA ASN A 29 -19.12 8.62 2.89
C ASN A 29 -18.43 9.99 3.04
N PRO A 30 -17.17 10.14 2.58
CA PRO A 30 -16.38 11.33 2.82
C PRO A 30 -16.86 12.55 2.02
N TYR A 31 -17.70 12.38 1.01
CA TYR A 31 -18.22 13.48 0.20
C TYR A 31 -19.45 14.13 0.84
N ASN A 32 -20.46 13.32 1.20
CA ASN A 32 -21.77 13.81 1.63
C ASN A 32 -22.04 13.61 3.13
N GLY A 33 -21.18 12.89 3.86
CA GLY A 33 -21.34 12.59 5.28
C GLY A 33 -22.39 11.53 5.60
N GLU A 34 -22.90 10.81 4.59
CA GLU A 34 -23.83 9.70 4.79
C GLU A 34 -23.17 8.59 5.62
N LYS A 35 -23.89 8.09 6.63
CA LYS A 35 -23.46 6.92 7.39
C LYS A 35 -23.66 5.67 6.52
N LEU A 36 -22.56 5.03 6.16
CA LEU A 36 -22.53 3.82 5.35
C LEU A 36 -22.77 2.58 6.21
N ALA A 37 -22.01 2.45 7.30
CA ALA A 37 -22.09 1.33 8.24
C ALA A 37 -21.84 1.77 9.69
N ALA A 38 -22.24 0.93 10.64
CA ALA A 38 -21.76 0.98 12.02
C ALA A 38 -21.38 -0.43 12.43
N ILE A 39 -20.13 -0.61 12.86
CA ILE A 39 -19.56 -1.91 13.16
C ILE A 39 -19.05 -1.88 14.58
N THR A 40 -19.63 -2.70 15.46
CA THR A 40 -19.16 -2.83 16.83
C THR A 40 -17.76 -3.41 16.87
N ILE A 41 -16.89 -2.72 17.58
CA ILE A 41 -15.46 -2.93 17.52
C ILE A 41 -15.02 -4.28 18.14
N ALA A 42 -13.97 -4.88 17.56
CA ALA A 42 -13.31 -6.06 18.11
C ALA A 42 -12.44 -5.70 19.31
N THR A 43 -12.52 -6.50 20.36
CA THR A 43 -11.67 -6.45 21.54
C THR A 43 -10.44 -7.35 21.39
N ALA A 44 -9.52 -7.28 22.34
CA ALA A 44 -8.37 -8.19 22.39
C ALA A 44 -8.78 -9.68 22.46
N ARG A 45 -10.01 -9.98 22.91
CA ARG A 45 -10.57 -11.34 22.90
C ARG A 45 -10.83 -11.83 21.48
N GLU A 46 -11.44 -11.01 20.62
CA GLU A 46 -11.63 -11.36 19.21
C GLU A 46 -10.31 -11.47 18.46
N VAL A 47 -9.30 -10.66 18.83
CA VAL A 47 -7.93 -10.80 18.31
C VAL A 47 -7.35 -12.19 18.59
N ASP A 48 -7.43 -12.69 19.82
CA ASP A 48 -6.97 -14.07 20.14
C ASP A 48 -7.82 -15.10 19.38
N LEU A 49 -9.14 -14.98 19.36
CA LEU A 49 -10.02 -15.92 18.65
C LEU A 49 -9.64 -16.05 17.16
N ALA A 50 -9.43 -14.93 16.47
CA ALA A 50 -9.05 -14.90 15.07
C ALA A 50 -7.65 -15.51 14.83
N TYR A 51 -6.67 -15.16 15.66
CA TYR A 51 -5.35 -15.75 15.53
C TYR A 51 -5.33 -17.25 15.83
N ARG A 52 -6.08 -17.71 16.84
CA ARG A 52 -6.20 -19.13 17.16
C ARG A 52 -6.94 -19.90 16.05
N ALA A 53 -7.96 -19.32 15.43
CA ALA A 53 -8.60 -19.89 14.25
C ALA A 53 -7.60 -20.04 13.09
N ALA A 54 -6.83 -18.99 12.80
CA ALA A 54 -5.78 -19.02 11.80
C ALA A 54 -4.71 -20.08 12.09
N GLU A 55 -4.23 -20.18 13.34
CA GLU A 55 -3.24 -21.18 13.74
C GLU A 55 -3.72 -22.62 13.52
N ARG A 56 -4.98 -22.90 13.86
CA ARG A 56 -5.60 -24.23 13.65
C ARG A 56 -5.74 -24.55 12.16
N ALA A 57 -6.30 -23.63 11.38
CA ALA A 57 -6.60 -23.85 9.96
C ALA A 57 -5.33 -23.91 9.10
N GLN A 58 -4.29 -23.15 9.45
CA GLN A 58 -3.08 -23.03 8.64
C GLN A 58 -2.32 -24.34 8.46
N GLN A 59 -2.33 -25.22 9.47
CA GLN A 59 -1.59 -26.49 9.41
C GLN A 59 -2.08 -27.40 8.28
N SER A 60 -3.40 -27.56 8.15
CA SER A 60 -4.00 -28.36 7.07
C SER A 60 -3.90 -27.65 5.70
N TRP A 61 -3.91 -26.32 5.70
CA TRP A 61 -3.75 -25.52 4.49
C TRP A 61 -2.33 -25.58 3.90
N ALA A 62 -1.30 -25.57 4.75
CA ALA A 62 0.08 -25.80 4.33
C ALA A 62 0.27 -27.16 3.65
N ALA A 63 -0.43 -28.19 4.15
CA ALA A 63 -0.42 -29.54 3.59
C ALA A 63 -1.29 -29.70 2.32
N THR A 64 -2.18 -28.74 2.05
CA THR A 64 -3.02 -28.77 0.86
C THR A 64 -2.17 -28.57 -0.39
N GLY A 65 -2.42 -29.35 -1.44
CA GLY A 65 -1.67 -29.24 -2.70
C GLY A 65 -1.79 -27.85 -3.33
N PRO A 66 -0.72 -27.31 -3.93
CA PRO A 66 -0.68 -25.93 -4.44
C PRO A 66 -1.73 -25.66 -5.52
N TYR A 67 -2.10 -26.65 -6.33
CA TYR A 67 -3.19 -26.54 -7.31
C TYR A 67 -4.57 -26.31 -6.67
N ARG A 68 -4.83 -26.90 -5.50
CA ARG A 68 -6.09 -26.65 -4.77
C ARG A 68 -6.12 -25.24 -4.19
N ARG A 69 -4.99 -24.76 -3.66
CA ARG A 69 -4.86 -23.38 -3.19
C ARG A 69 -5.06 -22.38 -4.33
N ARG A 70 -4.40 -22.62 -5.46
CA ARG A 70 -4.57 -21.84 -6.70
C ARG A 70 -6.04 -21.77 -7.16
N ALA A 71 -6.76 -22.88 -7.16
CA ALA A 71 -8.16 -22.92 -7.62
C ALA A 71 -9.09 -22.04 -6.78
N ILE A 72 -8.76 -21.76 -5.52
CA ILE A 72 -9.52 -20.85 -4.65
C ILE A 72 -9.29 -19.40 -5.09
N LEU A 73 -8.05 -19.02 -5.38
CA LEU A 73 -7.70 -17.69 -5.88
C LEU A 73 -8.32 -17.43 -7.27
N GLU A 74 -8.35 -18.43 -8.14
CA GLU A 74 -9.02 -18.35 -9.45
C GLU A 74 -10.54 -18.14 -9.29
N ARG A 75 -11.17 -18.73 -8.26
CA ARG A 75 -12.58 -18.48 -7.95
C ARG A 75 -12.81 -17.07 -7.40
N ALA A 76 -11.96 -16.62 -6.48
CA ALA A 76 -12.01 -15.24 -5.97
C ALA A 76 -11.90 -14.22 -7.10
N LEU A 77 -11.03 -14.47 -8.08
CA LEU A 77 -10.88 -13.61 -9.26
C LEU A 77 -12.18 -13.54 -10.08
N ARG A 78 -12.84 -14.68 -10.33
CA ARG A 78 -14.12 -14.71 -11.04
C ARG A 78 -15.21 -13.95 -10.29
N ILE A 79 -15.27 -14.08 -8.96
CA ILE A 79 -16.23 -13.36 -8.13
C ILE A 79 -16.01 -11.84 -8.24
N ILE A 80 -14.77 -11.37 -8.22
CA ILE A 80 -14.44 -9.95 -8.40
C ILE A 80 -14.86 -9.47 -9.81
N GLU A 81 -14.68 -10.29 -10.84
CA GLU A 81 -15.11 -9.98 -12.21
C GLU A 81 -16.65 -9.93 -12.33
N GLU A 82 -17.36 -10.85 -11.69
CA GLU A 82 -18.83 -10.92 -11.67
C GLU A 82 -19.48 -9.79 -10.85
N GLN A 83 -18.85 -9.39 -9.74
CA GLN A 83 -19.34 -8.35 -8.83
C GLN A 83 -18.69 -6.97 -9.07
N HIS A 84 -17.94 -6.82 -10.18
CA HIS A 84 -17.10 -5.67 -10.46
C HIS A 84 -17.76 -4.32 -10.19
N GLU A 85 -18.94 -4.11 -10.76
CA GLU A 85 -19.68 -2.84 -10.64
C GLU A 85 -20.07 -2.52 -9.19
N ALA A 86 -20.47 -3.53 -8.42
CA ALA A 86 -20.84 -3.34 -7.03
C ALA A 86 -19.61 -3.04 -6.15
N ILE A 87 -18.44 -3.61 -6.48
CA ILE A 87 -17.17 -3.30 -5.82
C ILE A 87 -16.73 -1.86 -6.16
N VAL A 88 -16.88 -1.43 -7.42
CA VAL A 88 -16.61 -0.04 -7.84
C VAL A 88 -17.42 0.94 -7.00
N GLU A 89 -18.73 0.70 -6.84
CA GLU A 89 -19.58 1.61 -6.06
C GLU A 89 -19.19 1.66 -4.57
N VAL A 90 -18.81 0.54 -3.95
CA VAL A 90 -18.30 0.52 -2.57
C VAL A 90 -17.04 1.37 -2.43
N VAL A 91 -16.09 1.22 -3.35
CA VAL A 91 -14.84 1.99 -3.33
C VAL A 91 -15.08 3.48 -3.53
N ILE A 92 -16.06 3.87 -4.36
CA ILE A 92 -16.45 5.27 -4.55
C ILE A 92 -17.10 5.82 -3.27
N ASP A 93 -18.06 5.09 -2.70
CA ASP A 93 -18.83 5.53 -1.53
C ASP A 93 -17.99 5.65 -0.26
N GLU A 94 -17.18 4.64 0.04
CA GLU A 94 -16.39 4.60 1.28
C GLU A 94 -15.18 5.56 1.22
N LEU A 95 -14.56 5.69 0.05
CA LEU A 95 -13.25 6.33 -0.06
C LEU A 95 -13.27 7.70 -0.74
N GLY A 96 -14.39 8.07 -1.36
CA GLY A 96 -14.51 9.31 -2.13
C GLY A 96 -13.61 9.37 -3.37
N GLY A 97 -13.21 8.22 -3.90
CA GLY A 97 -12.46 8.15 -5.15
C GLY A 97 -13.40 8.32 -6.35
N ILE A 98 -12.95 9.03 -7.39
CA ILE A 98 -13.67 9.05 -8.67
C ILE A 98 -13.71 7.65 -9.29
N ARG A 99 -14.68 7.38 -10.17
CA ARG A 99 -14.82 6.06 -10.81
C ARG A 99 -13.53 5.55 -11.44
N SER A 100 -12.78 6.39 -12.17
CA SER A 100 -11.52 5.94 -12.79
C SER A 100 -10.47 5.47 -11.77
N LYS A 101 -10.44 6.03 -10.56
CA LYS A 101 -9.60 5.53 -9.46
C LYS A 101 -10.07 4.16 -8.99
N ALA A 102 -11.38 4.00 -8.76
CA ALA A 102 -11.95 2.74 -8.31
C ALA A 102 -11.72 1.61 -9.33
N GLU A 103 -11.98 1.90 -10.61
CA GLU A 103 -11.69 1.03 -11.75
C GLU A 103 -10.21 0.60 -11.76
N GLN A 104 -9.29 1.56 -11.60
CA GLN A 104 -7.86 1.28 -11.58
C GLN A 104 -7.46 0.42 -10.38
N GLU A 105 -7.99 0.71 -9.18
CA GLU A 105 -7.73 -0.09 -7.98
C GLU A 105 -8.17 -1.55 -8.17
N ILE A 106 -9.38 -1.76 -8.69
CA ILE A 106 -9.93 -3.10 -8.92
C ILE A 106 -9.20 -3.81 -10.06
N HIS A 107 -8.85 -3.09 -11.12
CA HIS A 107 -8.05 -3.63 -12.22
C HIS A 107 -6.71 -4.17 -11.71
N VAL A 108 -5.95 -3.33 -10.98
CA VAL A 108 -4.64 -3.72 -10.44
C VAL A 108 -4.80 -4.85 -9.41
N ALA A 109 -5.82 -4.81 -8.54
CA ALA A 109 -6.09 -5.90 -7.59
C ALA A 109 -6.35 -7.25 -8.28
N LYS A 110 -7.06 -7.26 -9.42
CA LYS A 110 -7.23 -8.47 -10.24
C LYS A 110 -5.90 -8.98 -10.81
N GLU A 111 -5.02 -8.09 -11.28
CA GLU A 111 -3.69 -8.52 -11.76
C GLU A 111 -2.83 -9.09 -10.62
N PHE A 112 -2.87 -8.51 -9.43
CA PHE A 112 -2.20 -9.06 -8.25
C PHE A 112 -2.76 -10.42 -7.83
N LEU A 113 -4.08 -10.60 -7.91
CA LEU A 113 -4.70 -11.88 -7.64
C LEU A 113 -4.31 -12.93 -8.70
N ARG A 114 -4.20 -12.54 -9.97
CA ARG A 114 -3.65 -13.40 -11.04
C ARG A 114 -2.20 -13.77 -10.75
N ASP A 115 -1.35 -12.84 -10.33
CA ASP A 115 0.00 -13.19 -9.93
C ASP A 115 0.03 -14.14 -8.72
N ALA A 116 -0.85 -13.95 -7.72
CA ALA A 116 -0.97 -14.88 -6.59
C ALA A 116 -1.32 -16.31 -7.04
N THR A 117 -2.11 -16.50 -8.10
CA THR A 117 -2.36 -17.83 -8.68
C THR A 117 -1.08 -18.49 -9.21
N ARG A 118 -0.15 -17.70 -9.77
CA ARG A 118 1.19 -18.15 -10.21
C ARG A 118 2.09 -18.42 -9.00
N LEU A 119 2.05 -17.56 -7.98
CA LEU A 119 2.84 -17.70 -6.76
C LEU A 119 2.53 -18.99 -6.01
N ALA A 120 1.29 -19.49 -6.06
CA ALA A 120 0.93 -20.78 -5.47
C ALA A 120 1.82 -21.95 -5.96
N LEU A 121 2.36 -21.86 -7.17
CA LEU A 121 3.21 -22.86 -7.82
C LEU A 121 4.70 -22.51 -7.82
N SER A 122 5.07 -21.32 -7.33
CA SER A 122 6.42 -20.76 -7.47
C SER A 122 7.47 -21.29 -6.47
N PRO A 123 7.14 -21.64 -5.20
CA PRO A 123 8.15 -22.09 -4.25
C PRO A 123 8.93 -23.32 -4.72
N MET A 124 10.23 -23.15 -4.98
CA MET A 124 11.13 -24.23 -5.36
C MET A 124 12.04 -24.66 -4.20
N GLY A 125 12.27 -25.96 -4.09
CA GLY A 125 13.36 -26.51 -3.29
C GLY A 125 14.67 -26.59 -4.09
N ARG A 126 15.79 -26.75 -3.40
CA ARG A 126 17.13 -26.91 -4.02
C ARG A 126 17.83 -28.13 -3.45
N ILE A 127 18.46 -28.93 -4.32
CA ILE A 127 19.45 -29.92 -3.91
C ILE A 127 20.82 -29.27 -4.12
N LEU A 128 21.65 -29.26 -3.07
CA LEU A 128 22.94 -28.59 -3.05
C LEU A 128 24.06 -29.61 -2.81
N PRO A 129 25.26 -29.38 -3.39
CA PRO A 129 26.41 -30.24 -3.14
C PRO A 129 26.82 -30.20 -1.66
N SER A 130 27.47 -31.27 -1.21
CA SER A 130 28.09 -31.34 0.11
C SER A 130 29.60 -31.49 -0.03
N PRO A 131 30.42 -30.86 0.82
CA PRO A 131 31.85 -31.10 0.86
C PRO A 131 32.19 -32.47 1.50
N ALA A 132 31.24 -33.12 2.17
CA ALA A 132 31.42 -34.44 2.76
C ALA A 132 30.99 -35.55 1.78
N ASP A 133 31.80 -36.60 1.68
CA ASP A 133 31.49 -37.75 0.83
C ASP A 133 30.20 -38.45 1.25
N GLY A 134 29.40 -38.84 0.26
CA GLY A 134 28.13 -39.54 0.47
C GLY A 134 27.03 -38.69 1.12
N LYS A 135 27.18 -37.37 1.20
CA LYS A 135 26.21 -36.45 1.81
C LYS A 135 25.46 -35.62 0.77
N GLU A 136 24.15 -35.52 0.95
CA GLU A 136 23.23 -34.72 0.13
C GLU A 136 22.62 -33.60 0.98
N ASN A 137 22.48 -32.39 0.44
CA ASN A 137 21.80 -31.27 1.09
C ASN A 137 20.53 -30.91 0.33
N ARG A 138 19.39 -30.84 1.02
CA ARG A 138 18.09 -30.39 0.49
C ARG A 138 17.65 -29.13 1.22
N VAL A 139 17.24 -28.11 0.47
CA VAL A 139 16.62 -26.90 1.00
C VAL A 139 15.17 -26.87 0.52
N HIS A 140 14.22 -26.80 1.45
CA HIS A 140 12.80 -26.74 1.17
C HIS A 140 12.24 -25.38 1.60
N ARG A 141 11.30 -24.82 0.81
CA ARG A 141 10.48 -23.69 1.23
C ARG A 141 9.20 -24.19 1.90
N ARG A 142 8.79 -23.50 2.97
CA ARG A 142 7.54 -23.75 3.71
C ARG A 142 6.87 -22.40 4.02
N PRO A 143 5.53 -22.33 4.14
CA PRO A 143 4.86 -21.14 4.64
C PRO A 143 5.43 -20.72 6.01
N ILE A 144 5.40 -19.42 6.30
CA ILE A 144 5.82 -18.90 7.60
C ILE A 144 4.83 -19.21 8.72
N GLY A 145 3.56 -19.50 8.38
CA GLY A 145 2.51 -19.80 9.35
C GLY A 145 1.37 -18.80 9.23
N VAL A 146 1.08 -18.10 10.33
CA VAL A 146 0.04 -17.05 10.35
C VAL A 146 0.68 -15.68 10.13
N VAL A 147 0.01 -14.86 9.32
CA VAL A 147 0.42 -13.48 9.00
C VAL A 147 -0.62 -12.51 9.55
N GLY A 148 -0.17 -11.52 10.33
CA GLY A 148 -0.98 -10.36 10.67
C GLY A 148 -0.85 -9.32 9.55
N VAL A 149 -1.96 -8.83 9.03
CA VAL A 149 -1.99 -7.80 7.97
C VAL A 149 -2.73 -6.58 8.48
N VAL A 150 -2.12 -5.40 8.35
CA VAL A 150 -2.77 -4.11 8.61
C VAL A 150 -2.74 -3.28 7.33
N SER A 151 -3.91 -3.01 6.76
CA SER A 151 -4.06 -2.27 5.51
C SER A 151 -4.41 -0.79 5.75
N PRO A 152 -4.03 0.11 4.83
CA PRO A 152 -4.34 1.54 4.90
C PRO A 152 -5.74 1.79 4.34
N PHE A 153 -6.18 3.06 4.31
CA PHE A 153 -7.50 3.44 3.78
C PHE A 153 -7.48 3.85 2.31
N ASN A 154 -6.32 4.15 1.71
CA ASN A 154 -6.26 4.90 0.46
C ASN A 154 -6.49 4.04 -0.80
N PHE A 155 -5.83 2.88 -0.85
CA PHE A 155 -6.09 1.81 -1.83
C PHE A 155 -6.36 0.52 -1.06
N PRO A 156 -7.42 0.51 -0.22
CA PRO A 156 -7.59 -0.48 0.82
C PRO A 156 -7.86 -1.87 0.23
N PHE A 157 -8.63 -1.97 -0.86
CA PHE A 157 -8.94 -3.24 -1.51
C PHE A 157 -7.67 -3.83 -2.14
N LEU A 158 -6.94 -3.01 -2.90
CA LEU A 158 -5.69 -3.42 -3.54
C LEU A 158 -4.61 -3.78 -2.50
N VAL A 159 -4.32 -2.89 -1.56
CA VAL A 159 -3.20 -3.07 -0.62
C VAL A 159 -3.45 -4.25 0.33
N ALA A 160 -4.70 -4.48 0.75
CA ALA A 160 -5.04 -5.70 1.49
C ALA A 160 -4.84 -6.95 0.61
N MET A 161 -5.35 -6.95 -0.62
CA MET A 161 -5.21 -8.07 -1.56
C MET A 161 -3.73 -8.43 -1.83
N LYS A 162 -2.85 -7.41 -1.95
CA LYS A 162 -1.40 -7.56 -2.14
C LYS A 162 -0.70 -8.36 -1.04
N SER A 163 -1.24 -8.39 0.17
CA SER A 163 -0.71 -9.23 1.26
C SER A 163 -1.51 -10.53 1.41
N VAL A 164 -2.84 -10.44 1.38
CA VAL A 164 -3.74 -11.57 1.66
C VAL A 164 -3.60 -12.67 0.60
N ALA A 165 -3.72 -12.33 -0.68
CA ALA A 165 -3.72 -13.30 -1.76
C ALA A 165 -2.42 -14.11 -1.85
N PRO A 166 -1.21 -13.51 -1.89
CA PRO A 166 0.03 -14.27 -1.93
C PRO A 166 0.29 -15.06 -0.64
N ALA A 167 -0.07 -14.53 0.53
CA ALA A 167 0.07 -15.28 1.79
C ALA A 167 -0.76 -16.58 1.75
N LEU A 168 -2.03 -16.50 1.34
CA LEU A 168 -2.91 -17.67 1.17
C LEU A 168 -2.37 -18.61 0.08
N ALA A 169 -1.92 -18.09 -1.06
CA ALA A 169 -1.33 -18.85 -2.16
C ALA A 169 -0.17 -19.74 -1.69
N LEU A 170 0.68 -19.18 -0.84
CA LEU A 170 1.90 -19.78 -0.33
C LEU A 170 1.67 -20.70 0.89
N GLY A 171 0.41 -20.88 1.32
CA GLY A 171 0.02 -21.82 2.37
C GLY A 171 -0.02 -21.23 3.78
N ASN A 172 -0.08 -19.90 3.90
CA ASN A 172 -0.25 -19.20 5.17
C ASN A 172 -1.74 -18.99 5.48
N ALA A 173 -2.05 -18.67 6.74
CA ALA A 173 -3.33 -18.08 7.12
C ALA A 173 -3.12 -16.59 7.47
N VAL A 174 -4.18 -15.81 7.40
CA VAL A 174 -4.14 -14.35 7.52
C VAL A 174 -5.17 -13.88 8.54
N VAL A 175 -4.73 -12.96 9.41
CA VAL A 175 -5.64 -12.11 10.20
C VAL A 175 -5.44 -10.69 9.72
N LEU A 176 -6.50 -10.09 9.19
CA LEU A 176 -6.51 -8.76 8.56
C LEU A 176 -7.19 -7.76 9.50
N LYS A 177 -6.52 -6.65 9.77
CA LYS A 177 -7.08 -5.48 10.45
C LYS A 177 -7.09 -4.28 9.49
N PRO A 178 -8.20 -3.96 8.83
CA PRO A 178 -8.25 -2.79 7.96
C PRO A 178 -8.10 -1.49 8.76
N ASN A 179 -7.87 -0.40 8.03
CA ASN A 179 -8.02 0.94 8.56
C ASN A 179 -9.49 1.20 8.90
N GLN A 180 -9.75 1.91 10.00
CA GLN A 180 -11.09 2.23 10.46
C GLN A 180 -11.89 3.17 9.52
N ASN A 181 -11.22 3.85 8.59
CA ASN A 181 -11.87 4.65 7.54
C ASN A 181 -12.15 3.84 6.25
N ALA A 182 -11.80 2.55 6.22
CA ALA A 182 -12.10 1.66 5.09
C ALA A 182 -12.41 0.22 5.57
N PRO A 183 -13.29 0.03 6.57
CA PRO A 183 -13.56 -1.29 7.13
C PRO A 183 -14.20 -2.25 6.11
N VAL A 184 -14.97 -1.73 5.15
CA VAL A 184 -15.71 -2.52 4.15
C VAL A 184 -14.83 -2.90 2.98
N SER A 185 -14.38 -1.94 2.17
CA SER A 185 -13.56 -2.22 0.98
C SER A 185 -12.20 -2.84 1.31
N GLY A 186 -11.59 -2.45 2.43
CA GLY A 186 -10.27 -2.93 2.86
C GLY A 186 -10.28 -4.19 3.71
N GLY A 187 -11.46 -4.67 4.10
CA GLY A 187 -11.62 -5.71 5.11
C GLY A 187 -12.68 -6.73 4.72
N VAL A 188 -13.92 -6.47 5.14
CA VAL A 188 -14.99 -7.48 5.10
C VAL A 188 -15.38 -7.88 3.67
N LEU A 189 -15.24 -6.98 2.69
CA LEU A 189 -15.46 -7.32 1.29
C LEU A 189 -14.49 -8.41 0.82
N LEU A 190 -13.23 -8.38 1.26
CA LEU A 190 -12.27 -9.46 0.96
C LEU A 190 -12.69 -10.76 1.63
N ALA A 191 -13.12 -10.71 2.90
CA ALA A 191 -13.64 -11.89 3.60
C ALA A 191 -14.80 -12.52 2.83
N LYS A 192 -15.76 -11.71 2.36
CA LYS A 192 -16.89 -12.18 1.57
C LYS A 192 -16.48 -12.83 0.25
N ILE A 193 -15.58 -12.20 -0.49
CA ILE A 193 -15.06 -12.75 -1.76
C ILE A 193 -14.37 -14.10 -1.53
N PHE A 194 -13.53 -14.22 -0.50
CA PHE A 194 -12.83 -15.47 -0.21
C PHE A 194 -13.73 -16.55 0.39
N GLU A 195 -14.72 -16.17 1.19
CA GLU A 195 -15.79 -17.07 1.65
C GLU A 195 -16.53 -17.68 0.46
N ASP A 196 -17.00 -16.85 -0.47
CA ASP A 196 -17.72 -17.28 -1.68
C ASP A 196 -16.81 -18.09 -2.62
N ALA A 197 -15.52 -17.82 -2.62
CA ALA A 197 -14.52 -18.65 -3.30
C ALA A 197 -14.31 -20.02 -2.65
N GLY A 198 -14.92 -20.28 -1.49
CA GLY A 198 -14.82 -21.53 -0.74
C GLY A 198 -13.50 -21.67 0.02
N LEU A 199 -12.89 -20.54 0.44
CA LEU A 199 -11.73 -20.57 1.33
C LEU A 199 -12.12 -21.27 2.65
N PRO A 200 -11.35 -22.27 3.11
CA PRO A 200 -11.63 -22.92 4.40
C PRO A 200 -11.71 -21.92 5.57
N ALA A 201 -12.66 -22.16 6.46
CA ALA A 201 -12.86 -21.39 7.68
C ALA A 201 -11.56 -21.22 8.47
N GLY A 202 -11.36 -20.02 9.01
CA GLY A 202 -10.19 -19.65 9.80
C GLY A 202 -8.96 -19.24 8.99
N LEU A 203 -8.89 -19.45 7.67
CA LEU A 203 -7.71 -19.05 6.88
C LEU A 203 -7.62 -17.55 6.59
N LEU A 204 -8.75 -16.88 6.48
CA LEU A 204 -8.83 -15.42 6.48
C LEU A 204 -9.78 -15.02 7.61
N ASN A 205 -9.28 -14.19 8.51
CA ASN A 205 -10.10 -13.57 9.56
C ASN A 205 -9.94 -12.06 9.42
N VAL A 206 -11.03 -11.31 9.58
CA VAL A 206 -11.06 -9.84 9.46
C VAL A 206 -11.58 -9.26 10.76
N LEU A 207 -10.80 -8.35 11.35
CA LEU A 207 -11.10 -7.70 12.63
C LEU A 207 -11.23 -6.20 12.44
N ILE A 208 -12.41 -5.66 12.73
CA ILE A 208 -12.67 -4.22 12.68
C ILE A 208 -12.38 -3.66 14.08
N THR A 209 -11.21 -3.05 14.25
CA THR A 209 -10.75 -2.50 15.53
C THR A 209 -9.75 -1.36 15.42
N ASP A 210 -9.49 -0.68 16.53
CA ASP A 210 -8.64 0.48 16.68
C ASP A 210 -7.62 0.26 17.82
N VAL A 211 -6.60 1.11 17.86
CA VAL A 211 -5.52 0.98 18.85
C VAL A 211 -5.99 1.33 20.26
N ALA A 212 -7.05 2.14 20.41
CA ALA A 212 -7.56 2.51 21.73
C ALA A 212 -8.20 1.29 22.44
N GLU A 213 -8.85 0.41 21.68
CA GLU A 213 -9.46 -0.82 22.19
C GLU A 213 -8.43 -1.94 22.43
N ILE A 214 -7.58 -2.23 21.43
CA ILE A 214 -6.73 -3.43 21.48
C ILE A 214 -5.27 -3.18 21.86
N GLY A 215 -4.84 -1.92 21.96
CA GLY A 215 -3.44 -1.57 22.14
C GLY A 215 -2.56 -2.28 21.11
N ASP A 216 -1.51 -2.95 21.59
CA ASP A 216 -0.60 -3.73 20.76
C ASP A 216 -0.97 -5.22 20.65
N ALA A 217 -2.12 -5.65 21.17
CA ALA A 217 -2.50 -7.07 21.23
C ALA A 217 -2.44 -7.76 19.86
N PHE A 218 -2.78 -7.05 18.77
CA PHE A 218 -2.68 -7.58 17.41
C PHE A 218 -1.24 -7.91 16.98
N ILE A 219 -0.28 -7.10 17.42
CA ILE A 219 1.14 -7.22 17.07
C ILE A 219 1.85 -8.16 18.05
N GLU A 220 1.55 -8.07 19.35
CA GLU A 220 2.18 -8.84 20.43
C GLU A 220 1.78 -10.32 20.44
N HIS A 221 0.61 -10.66 19.89
CA HIS A 221 0.07 -12.02 19.90
C HIS A 221 1.13 -13.07 19.47
N PRO A 222 1.24 -14.23 20.16
CA PRO A 222 2.33 -15.19 19.93
C PRO A 222 2.21 -15.99 18.62
N VAL A 223 1.01 -16.01 18.03
CA VAL A 223 0.70 -16.78 16.82
C VAL A 223 1.35 -16.22 15.55
N PRO A 224 1.12 -14.96 15.14
CA PRO A 224 1.66 -14.45 13.89
C PRO A 224 3.19 -14.48 13.88
N LYS A 225 3.76 -14.96 12.77
CA LYS A 225 5.22 -15.00 12.54
C LYS A 225 5.73 -13.82 11.74
N MET A 226 4.80 -13.08 11.12
CA MET A 226 5.06 -11.87 10.37
C MET A 226 3.92 -10.88 10.54
N ILE A 227 4.26 -9.60 10.55
CA ILE A 227 3.31 -8.49 10.38
C ILE A 227 3.60 -7.81 9.03
N SER A 228 2.60 -7.78 8.15
CA SER A 228 2.59 -6.92 6.95
C SER A 228 1.81 -5.66 7.30
N PHE A 229 2.47 -4.51 7.28
CA PHE A 229 1.88 -3.24 7.67
C PHE A 229 2.10 -2.20 6.57
N ALA A 230 1.02 -1.55 6.16
CA ALA A 230 1.07 -0.37 5.31
C ALA A 230 0.39 0.81 6.01
N GLY A 231 1.08 1.95 6.05
CA GLY A 231 0.59 3.14 6.78
C GLY A 231 1.67 4.20 6.98
N THR A 232 1.49 5.07 7.97
CA THR A 232 2.44 6.16 8.23
C THR A 232 3.75 5.64 8.82
N ASP A 233 4.85 6.33 8.55
CA ASP A 233 6.15 5.99 9.13
C ASP A 233 6.15 6.04 10.67
N ARG A 234 5.41 6.99 11.28
CA ARG A 234 5.24 7.08 12.74
C ARG A 234 4.68 5.78 13.33
N VAL A 235 3.60 5.25 12.74
CA VAL A 235 3.00 3.98 13.22
C VAL A 235 3.87 2.80 12.83
N GLY A 236 4.47 2.82 11.63
CA GLY A 236 5.39 1.78 11.17
C GLY A 236 6.60 1.57 12.08
N ARG A 237 7.20 2.66 12.60
CA ARG A 237 8.30 2.57 13.59
C ARG A 237 7.86 1.87 14.87
N HIS A 238 6.66 2.17 15.37
CA HIS A 238 6.07 1.49 16.53
C HIS A 238 5.84 0.01 16.26
N VAL A 239 5.19 -0.32 15.13
CA VAL A 239 4.95 -1.72 14.71
C VAL A 239 6.26 -2.49 14.60
N GLY A 240 7.28 -1.90 13.97
CA GLY A 240 8.62 -2.51 13.84
C GLY A 240 9.28 -2.76 15.20
N ALA A 241 9.21 -1.80 16.13
CA ALA A 241 9.77 -1.94 17.47
C ALA A 241 9.09 -3.05 18.27
N VAL A 242 7.75 -3.06 18.31
CA VAL A 242 6.98 -4.10 19.03
C VAL A 242 7.21 -5.47 18.40
N ALA A 243 7.12 -5.59 17.07
CA ALA A 243 7.31 -6.86 16.36
C ALA A 243 8.72 -7.45 16.61
N ALA A 244 9.76 -6.62 16.64
CA ALA A 244 11.13 -7.04 16.90
C ALA A 244 11.28 -7.63 18.32
N GLY A 245 10.60 -7.07 19.32
CA GLY A 245 10.57 -7.62 20.69
C GLY A 245 10.02 -9.05 20.78
N HIS A 246 9.26 -9.48 19.76
CA HIS A 246 8.73 -10.83 19.64
C HIS A 246 9.37 -11.67 18.51
N PHE A 247 10.49 -11.20 17.94
CA PHE A 247 11.18 -11.86 16.83
C PHE A 247 10.30 -12.15 15.61
N LYS A 248 9.31 -11.28 15.36
CA LYS A 248 8.42 -11.39 14.20
C LYS A 248 9.06 -10.71 13.00
N ARG A 249 8.90 -11.30 11.82
CA ARG A 249 9.28 -10.62 10.57
C ARG A 249 8.34 -9.45 10.33
N THR A 250 8.82 -8.42 9.66
CA THR A 250 7.97 -7.30 9.25
C THR A 250 8.17 -6.99 7.78
N ILE A 251 7.07 -6.72 7.10
CA ILE A 251 7.08 -5.94 5.86
C ILE A 251 6.40 -4.62 6.22
N LEU A 252 7.15 -3.53 6.11
CA LEU A 252 6.68 -2.19 6.43
C LEU A 252 6.69 -1.37 5.15
N GLU A 253 5.51 -1.01 4.65
CA GLU A 253 5.30 -0.16 3.48
C GLU A 253 4.80 1.20 3.95
N LEU A 254 5.73 2.16 4.10
CA LEU A 254 5.48 3.37 4.89
C LEU A 254 5.38 4.63 4.02
N SER A 255 5.25 5.77 4.70
CA SER A 255 5.21 7.12 4.10
C SER A 255 6.27 7.36 3.01
N GLY A 256 5.91 8.19 2.05
CA GLY A 256 6.78 8.63 0.97
C GLY A 256 6.92 10.14 0.88
N ASN A 257 7.89 10.57 0.06
CA ASN A 257 8.05 11.96 -0.35
C ASN A 257 8.69 12.01 -1.74
N SER A 258 8.05 11.30 -2.67
CA SER A 258 8.57 11.04 -4.00
C SER A 258 8.86 12.34 -4.74
N ALA A 259 9.97 12.36 -5.47
CA ALA A 259 10.35 13.44 -6.35
C ALA A 259 10.06 13.07 -7.80
N LEU A 260 9.43 13.99 -8.55
CA LEU A 260 9.41 13.95 -10.01
C LEU A 260 10.36 15.03 -10.54
N VAL A 261 11.36 14.61 -11.30
CA VAL A 261 12.44 15.48 -11.79
C VAL A 261 12.26 15.75 -13.27
N VAL A 262 12.32 17.01 -13.68
CA VAL A 262 12.22 17.44 -15.09
C VAL A 262 13.55 18.06 -15.50
N LEU A 263 14.34 17.34 -16.30
CA LEU A 263 15.65 17.79 -16.78
C LEU A 263 15.50 18.79 -17.95
N ASP A 264 16.57 19.51 -18.24
CA ASP A 264 16.61 20.56 -19.28
C ASP A 264 16.24 20.11 -20.69
N ASP A 265 16.42 18.83 -21.00
CA ASP A 265 16.09 18.26 -22.30
C ASP A 265 14.73 17.53 -22.32
N ALA A 266 13.96 17.58 -21.24
CA ALA A 266 12.68 16.89 -21.13
C ALA A 266 11.66 17.34 -22.20
N ASP A 267 10.76 16.43 -22.56
CA ASP A 267 9.49 16.81 -23.16
C ASP A 267 8.62 17.43 -22.06
N VAL A 268 8.48 18.76 -22.08
CA VAL A 268 7.79 19.53 -21.04
C VAL A 268 6.31 19.16 -20.98
N ASP A 269 5.65 18.94 -22.11
CA ASP A 269 4.22 18.61 -22.13
C ASP A 269 3.97 17.25 -21.48
N HIS A 270 4.76 16.24 -21.87
CA HIS A 270 4.66 14.92 -21.25
C HIS A 270 5.05 14.93 -19.76
N ALA A 271 6.07 15.71 -19.37
CA ALA A 271 6.45 15.87 -17.97
C ALA A 271 5.34 16.54 -17.14
N VAL A 272 4.61 17.51 -17.70
CA VAL A 272 3.45 18.14 -17.04
C VAL A 272 2.34 17.12 -16.82
N ASP A 273 1.99 16.31 -17.83
CA ASP A 273 0.97 15.27 -17.69
C ASP A 273 1.34 14.25 -16.60
N ALA A 274 2.60 13.79 -16.61
CA ALA A 274 3.11 12.87 -15.61
C ALA A 274 3.12 13.49 -14.21
N ALA A 275 3.48 14.77 -14.07
CA ALA A 275 3.47 15.49 -12.79
C ALA A 275 2.06 15.68 -12.24
N VAL A 276 1.10 16.05 -13.08
CA VAL A 276 -0.30 16.21 -12.70
C VAL A 276 -0.87 14.87 -12.24
N PHE A 277 -0.68 13.80 -13.02
CA PHE A 277 -1.12 12.47 -12.61
C PHE A 277 -0.46 12.01 -11.31
N SER A 278 0.87 12.14 -11.20
CA SER A 278 1.65 11.68 -10.05
C SER A 278 1.30 12.40 -8.75
N ARG A 279 0.81 13.64 -8.82
CA ARG A 279 0.40 14.41 -7.65
C ARG A 279 -1.08 14.26 -7.31
N PHE A 280 -1.95 14.31 -8.31
CA PHE A 280 -3.38 14.54 -8.09
C PHE A 280 -4.25 13.30 -8.28
N MET A 281 -3.69 12.19 -8.77
CA MET A 281 -4.41 10.92 -8.76
C MET A 281 -4.84 10.58 -7.32
N TYR A 282 -6.13 10.28 -7.15
CA TYR A 282 -6.78 10.09 -5.86
C TYR A 282 -6.49 11.21 -4.84
N GLN A 283 -6.59 12.46 -5.32
CA GLN A 283 -6.32 13.68 -4.54
C GLN A 283 -4.90 13.70 -3.94
N GLY A 284 -3.95 12.90 -4.43
CA GLY A 284 -2.62 12.79 -3.84
C GLY A 284 -2.56 12.00 -2.53
N GLN A 285 -3.62 11.28 -2.16
CA GLN A 285 -3.63 10.36 -1.02
C GLN A 285 -2.94 9.03 -1.39
N VAL A 286 -1.73 9.12 -1.93
CA VAL A 286 -0.94 7.97 -2.41
C VAL A 286 0.47 8.11 -1.86
N CYS A 287 1.01 7.07 -1.21
CA CYS A 287 2.36 7.09 -0.63
C CYS A 287 3.45 7.37 -1.67
N MET A 288 3.22 6.98 -2.93
CA MET A 288 4.12 7.21 -4.06
C MET A 288 3.96 8.59 -4.72
N ALA A 289 2.97 9.40 -4.31
CA ALA A 289 2.65 10.65 -4.98
C ALA A 289 3.85 11.61 -5.02
N ALA A 290 3.94 12.39 -6.10
CA ALA A 290 5.02 13.36 -6.31
C ALA A 290 4.80 14.60 -5.42
N ASN A 291 5.17 14.53 -4.14
CA ASN A 291 5.09 15.68 -3.22
C ASN A 291 5.97 16.84 -3.68
N ARG A 292 7.12 16.50 -4.28
CA ARG A 292 8.12 17.44 -4.78
C ARG A 292 8.26 17.28 -6.28
N VAL A 293 8.07 18.35 -7.01
CA VAL A 293 8.33 18.42 -8.45
C VAL A 293 9.53 19.32 -8.66
N LEU A 294 10.65 18.72 -9.07
CA LEU A 294 11.94 19.40 -9.26
C LEU A 294 12.11 19.73 -10.74
N VAL A 295 12.36 20.98 -11.09
CA VAL A 295 12.41 21.42 -12.48
C VAL A 295 13.72 22.15 -12.76
N ASP A 296 14.41 21.77 -13.83
CA ASP A 296 15.61 22.47 -14.27
C ASP A 296 15.28 23.92 -14.62
N ARG A 297 16.12 24.85 -14.13
CA ARG A 297 15.97 26.30 -14.34
C ARG A 297 15.72 26.68 -15.81
N ARG A 298 16.31 25.96 -16.77
CA ARG A 298 16.19 26.25 -18.21
C ARG A 298 14.77 26.05 -18.76
N VAL A 299 14.00 25.16 -18.15
CA VAL A 299 12.62 24.82 -18.58
C VAL A 299 11.57 25.19 -17.53
N GLU A 300 11.98 25.68 -16.36
CA GLU A 300 11.10 26.05 -15.24
C GLU A 300 9.93 26.92 -15.68
N ARG A 301 10.19 28.00 -16.41
CA ARG A 301 9.15 28.97 -16.76
C ARG A 301 8.04 28.31 -17.58
N GLU A 302 8.43 27.58 -18.63
CA GLU A 302 7.49 26.89 -19.50
C GLU A 302 6.71 25.80 -18.73
N PHE A 303 7.42 24.98 -17.95
CA PHE A 303 6.81 23.93 -17.15
C PHE A 303 5.83 24.49 -16.13
N THR A 304 6.21 25.53 -15.38
CA THR A 304 5.39 26.14 -14.32
C THR A 304 4.12 26.76 -14.89
N GLU A 305 4.22 27.49 -16.00
CA GLU A 305 3.07 28.06 -16.71
C GLU A 305 2.08 26.95 -17.12
N LYS A 306 2.57 25.87 -17.75
CA LYS A 306 1.74 24.75 -18.21
C LYS A 306 1.14 23.93 -17.06
N PHE A 307 1.96 23.58 -16.07
CA PHE A 307 1.55 22.80 -14.91
C PHE A 307 0.47 23.52 -14.09
N THR A 308 0.69 24.79 -13.77
CA THR A 308 -0.28 25.58 -12.98
C THR A 308 -1.60 25.77 -13.74
N ALA A 309 -1.54 25.99 -15.06
CA ALA A 309 -2.75 26.05 -15.90
C ALA A 309 -3.53 24.73 -15.90
N ARG A 310 -2.83 23.58 -16.03
CA ARG A 310 -3.47 22.25 -15.99
C ARG A 310 -4.08 21.95 -14.63
N VAL A 311 -3.38 22.28 -13.53
CA VAL A 311 -3.87 22.07 -12.16
C VAL A 311 -5.07 22.97 -11.84
N ALA A 312 -5.05 24.24 -12.25
CA ALA A 312 -6.17 25.17 -12.05
C ALA A 312 -7.45 24.74 -12.80
N ALA A 313 -7.31 23.91 -13.85
CA ALA A 313 -8.44 23.37 -14.60
C ALA A 313 -9.07 22.11 -13.98
N LEU A 314 -8.42 21.49 -12.99
CA LEU A 314 -8.91 20.25 -12.36
C LEU A 314 -10.21 20.50 -11.60
N ARG A 315 -11.23 19.69 -11.87
CA ARG A 315 -12.54 19.83 -11.25
C ARG A 315 -12.65 19.06 -9.94
N THR A 316 -12.89 19.79 -8.85
CA THR A 316 -13.12 19.23 -7.52
C THR A 316 -14.62 19.13 -7.23
N GLY A 317 -15.11 18.00 -6.73
CA GLY A 317 -16.54 17.83 -6.47
C GLY A 317 -16.99 16.40 -6.14
N ASP A 318 -18.24 16.10 -6.51
CA ASP A 318 -18.88 14.81 -6.31
C ASP A 318 -18.15 13.69 -7.06
N PRO A 319 -17.65 12.64 -6.39
CA PRO A 319 -17.03 11.49 -7.05
C PRO A 319 -17.92 10.78 -8.08
N ARG A 320 -19.26 10.96 -7.99
CA ARG A 320 -20.22 10.41 -8.96
C ARG A 320 -20.47 11.30 -10.17
N ASP A 321 -20.08 12.58 -10.16
CA ASP A 321 -20.12 13.40 -11.39
C ASP A 321 -18.97 12.94 -12.31
N PRO A 322 -19.25 12.46 -13.54
CA PRO A 322 -18.22 11.98 -14.45
C PRO A 322 -17.21 13.05 -14.89
N ARG A 323 -17.46 14.33 -14.55
CA ARG A 323 -16.56 15.46 -14.82
C ARG A 323 -15.64 15.76 -13.65
N THR A 324 -15.84 15.15 -12.48
CA THR A 324 -14.96 15.33 -11.32
C THR A 324 -13.62 14.64 -11.57
N GLU A 325 -12.54 15.36 -11.32
CA GLU A 325 -11.17 14.85 -11.36
C GLU A 325 -10.57 14.69 -9.95
N ILE A 326 -11.08 15.46 -8.98
CA ILE A 326 -10.61 15.52 -7.59
C ILE A 326 -11.81 15.31 -6.64
N GLY A 327 -11.86 14.16 -5.96
CA GLY A 327 -12.86 13.88 -4.93
C GLY A 327 -12.54 14.53 -3.57
N PRO A 328 -13.23 14.17 -2.49
CA PRO A 328 -12.86 14.56 -1.14
C PRO A 328 -11.60 13.82 -0.65
N VAL A 329 -10.89 14.41 0.32
CA VAL A 329 -9.99 13.63 1.18
C VAL A 329 -10.79 12.79 2.17
N ILE A 330 -10.17 11.77 2.77
CA ILE A 330 -10.92 10.75 3.52
C ILE A 330 -11.72 11.29 4.72
N ASN A 331 -11.27 12.37 5.37
CA ASN A 331 -11.99 12.97 6.50
C ASN A 331 -11.51 14.41 6.79
N THR A 332 -12.18 15.05 7.75
CA THR A 332 -11.92 16.44 8.15
C THR A 332 -10.54 16.61 8.76
N PHE A 333 -10.04 15.63 9.50
CA PHE A 333 -8.68 15.67 10.05
C PHE A 333 -7.62 15.81 8.95
N GLN A 334 -7.77 15.10 7.83
CA GLN A 334 -6.87 15.28 6.67
C GLN A 334 -7.06 16.65 6.02
N ALA A 335 -8.30 17.12 5.86
CA ALA A 335 -8.58 18.42 5.27
C ALA A 335 -7.98 19.57 6.09
N ASP A 336 -8.07 19.50 7.41
CA ASP A 336 -7.51 20.48 8.34
C ASP A 336 -5.97 20.46 8.31
N ALA A 337 -5.37 19.27 8.31
CA ALA A 337 -3.92 19.11 8.23
C ALA A 337 -3.33 19.69 6.93
N LEU A 338 -4.00 19.47 5.79
CA LEU A 338 -3.60 20.03 4.50
C LEU A 338 -3.75 21.55 4.45
N THR A 339 -4.84 22.07 5.02
CA THR A 339 -5.06 23.52 5.13
C THR A 339 -3.96 24.16 5.98
N ALA A 340 -3.64 23.56 7.13
CA ALA A 340 -2.56 24.03 8.00
C ALA A 340 -1.18 23.99 7.31
N PHE A 341 -0.89 22.93 6.54
CA PHE A 341 0.35 22.84 5.76
C PHE A 341 0.47 23.98 4.75
N VAL A 342 -0.60 24.28 4.00
CA VAL A 342 -0.61 25.37 3.02
C VAL A 342 -0.45 26.73 3.70
N ASP A 343 -1.17 26.97 4.79
CA ASP A 343 -1.09 28.24 5.54
C ASP A 343 0.31 28.44 6.15
N GLN A 344 0.93 27.37 6.66
CA GLN A 344 2.32 27.42 7.13
C GLN A 344 3.30 27.73 5.99
N ALA A 345 3.15 27.08 4.83
CA ALA A 345 4.02 27.33 3.68
C ALA A 345 3.96 28.81 3.24
N LEU A 346 2.75 29.39 3.19
CA LEU A 346 2.56 30.80 2.87
C LEU A 346 3.18 31.73 3.94
N ALA A 347 3.07 31.36 5.22
CA ALA A 347 3.71 32.11 6.31
C ALA A 347 5.25 32.04 6.25
N GLU A 348 5.83 30.96 5.72
CA GLU A 348 7.26 30.80 5.47
C GLU A 348 7.74 31.49 4.18
N GLY A 349 6.86 32.17 3.45
CA GLY A 349 7.20 32.97 2.27
C GLY A 349 6.99 32.28 0.93
N ALA A 350 6.39 31.08 0.91
CA ALA A 350 5.98 30.45 -0.34
C ALA A 350 4.93 31.30 -1.06
N THR A 351 4.88 31.16 -2.38
CA THR A 351 3.77 31.68 -3.19
C THR A 351 2.89 30.53 -3.66
N ALA A 352 1.61 30.81 -3.90
CA ALA A 352 0.66 29.82 -4.41
C ALA A 352 0.11 30.25 -5.78
N PRO A 353 0.78 29.93 -6.90
CA PRO A 353 0.26 30.20 -8.25
C PRO A 353 -1.12 29.58 -8.50
N VAL A 354 -1.42 28.47 -7.82
CA VAL A 354 -2.77 27.91 -7.70
C VAL A 354 -3.04 27.73 -6.21
N ARG A 355 -4.07 28.39 -5.69
CA ARG A 355 -4.52 28.23 -4.30
C ARG A 355 -5.93 27.67 -4.27
N GLY A 356 -6.05 26.41 -3.88
CA GLY A 356 -7.33 25.76 -3.67
C GLY A 356 -8.02 26.22 -2.40
N ARG A 357 -9.34 26.05 -2.33
CA ARG A 357 -10.14 26.21 -1.12
C ARG A 357 -10.47 24.85 -0.51
N THR A 358 -10.67 24.85 0.80
CA THR A 358 -11.19 23.69 1.55
C THR A 358 -12.67 23.92 1.90
N ARG A 359 -13.53 22.93 1.64
CA ARG A 359 -14.94 22.92 2.05
C ARG A 359 -15.32 21.53 2.56
N GLY A 360 -15.46 21.39 3.88
CA GLY A 360 -15.57 20.06 4.49
C GLY A 360 -14.36 19.22 4.07
N ASN A 361 -14.60 18.05 3.48
CA ASN A 361 -13.54 17.17 3.01
C ASN A 361 -13.08 17.46 1.57
N LEU A 362 -13.71 18.40 0.85
CA LEU A 362 -13.24 18.81 -0.48
C LEU A 362 -12.08 19.79 -0.34
N VAL A 363 -10.87 19.35 -0.65
CA VAL A 363 -9.66 20.17 -0.71
C VAL A 363 -9.32 20.38 -2.19
N GLU A 364 -9.52 21.60 -2.70
CA GLU A 364 -9.16 21.93 -4.09
C GLU A 364 -7.62 21.93 -4.26
N PRO A 365 -7.09 21.59 -5.44
CA PRO A 365 -5.66 21.56 -5.72
C PRO A 365 -4.92 22.86 -5.38
N THR A 366 -3.74 22.72 -4.76
CA THR A 366 -2.82 23.83 -4.50
C THR A 366 -1.44 23.54 -5.08
N VAL A 367 -0.80 24.54 -5.68
CA VAL A 367 0.58 24.49 -6.14
C VAL A 367 1.36 25.56 -5.38
N LEU A 368 2.42 25.15 -4.68
CA LEU A 368 3.31 26.01 -3.92
C LEU A 368 4.65 26.13 -4.63
N THR A 369 5.22 27.34 -4.65
CA THR A 369 6.58 27.63 -5.14
C THR A 369 7.31 28.52 -4.13
N GLY A 370 8.64 28.56 -4.20
CA GLY A 370 9.44 29.52 -3.43
C GLY A 370 9.54 29.23 -1.93
N LEU A 371 9.31 27.97 -1.52
CA LEU A 371 9.67 27.55 -0.16
C LEU A 371 11.19 27.67 0.03
N PRO A 372 11.66 28.19 1.19
CA PRO A 372 13.09 28.19 1.52
C PRO A 372 13.70 26.79 1.46
N GLU A 373 14.95 26.67 1.00
CA GLU A 373 15.63 25.38 0.85
C GLU A 373 15.77 24.57 2.15
N ASP A 374 15.80 25.27 3.29
CA ASP A 374 15.89 24.68 4.63
C ASP A 374 14.51 24.51 5.31
N SER A 375 13.41 24.80 4.60
CA SER A 375 12.06 24.60 5.14
C SER A 375 11.82 23.12 5.49
N PRO A 376 11.37 22.82 6.72
CA PRO A 376 11.08 21.45 7.12
C PRO A 376 9.89 20.86 6.33
N LEU A 377 9.04 21.70 5.74
CA LEU A 377 7.89 21.28 4.92
C LEU A 377 8.35 20.49 3.68
N LEU A 378 9.54 20.78 3.14
CA LEU A 378 10.10 20.05 2.00
C LEU A 378 10.40 18.58 2.32
N SER A 379 10.56 18.24 3.60
CA SER A 379 10.84 16.87 4.03
C SER A 379 9.61 16.09 4.50
N GLN A 380 8.44 16.73 4.58
CA GLN A 380 7.20 16.11 5.08
C GLN A 380 6.44 15.39 3.97
N GLU A 381 5.74 14.32 4.34
CA GLU A 381 4.76 13.69 3.44
C GLU A 381 3.52 14.58 3.32
N ILE A 382 3.14 14.90 2.08
CA ILE A 382 1.90 15.60 1.77
C ILE A 382 0.88 14.56 1.26
N PHE A 383 -0.06 14.17 2.11
CA PHE A 383 -1.06 13.15 1.77
C PHE A 383 -2.37 13.78 1.26
N GLY A 384 -2.26 14.65 0.25
CA GLY A 384 -3.39 15.39 -0.32
C GLY A 384 -3.03 16.20 -1.56
N PRO A 385 -3.96 17.03 -2.08
CA PRO A 385 -3.82 17.63 -3.41
C PRO A 385 -3.01 18.94 -3.34
N VAL A 386 -1.81 18.86 -2.78
CA VAL A 386 -0.86 19.98 -2.68
C VAL A 386 0.47 19.56 -3.31
N ALA A 387 0.95 20.33 -4.28
CA ALA A 387 2.24 20.11 -4.94
C ALA A 387 3.24 21.19 -4.54
N VAL A 388 4.50 20.81 -4.34
CA VAL A 388 5.59 21.77 -4.18
C VAL A 388 6.48 21.74 -5.42
N LEU A 389 6.59 22.88 -6.09
CA LEU A 389 7.52 23.12 -7.18
C LEU A 389 8.83 23.66 -6.63
N MET A 390 9.92 22.99 -6.98
CA MET A 390 11.29 23.37 -6.66
C MET A 390 12.11 23.39 -7.93
N THR A 391 13.28 24.01 -7.86
CA THR A 391 14.16 24.17 -9.00
C THR A 391 15.59 23.84 -8.67
N PHE A 392 16.36 23.51 -9.70
CA PHE A 392 17.79 23.24 -9.62
C PHE A 392 18.50 23.78 -10.86
N ASP A 393 19.80 23.99 -10.76
CA ASP A 393 20.64 24.53 -11.83
C ASP A 393 21.42 23.46 -12.60
N ASP A 394 21.64 22.28 -11.99
CA ASP A 394 22.27 21.13 -12.64
C ASP A 394 21.79 19.77 -12.11
N GLU A 395 22.20 18.71 -12.82
CA GLU A 395 21.79 17.34 -12.53
C GLU A 395 22.30 16.82 -11.17
N ASP A 396 23.48 17.25 -10.73
CA ASP A 396 24.05 16.83 -9.44
C ASP A 396 23.28 17.45 -8.28
N GLU A 397 22.88 18.70 -8.42
CA GLU A 397 21.96 19.36 -7.51
C GLU A 397 20.58 18.68 -7.48
N ALA A 398 20.00 18.34 -8.64
CA ALA A 398 18.73 17.63 -8.69
C ALA A 398 18.78 16.30 -7.92
N VAL A 399 19.87 15.53 -8.05
CA VAL A 399 20.10 14.30 -7.28
C VAL A 399 20.22 14.59 -5.78
N ARG A 400 20.95 15.66 -5.40
CA ARG A 400 21.09 16.08 -4.00
C ARG A 400 19.73 16.40 -3.39
N ILE A 401 18.89 17.19 -4.06
CA ILE A 401 17.56 17.57 -3.59
C ILE A 401 16.63 16.35 -3.56
N ALA A 402 16.61 15.52 -4.61
CA ALA A 402 15.81 14.29 -4.64
C ALA A 402 16.10 13.38 -3.44
N ASN A 403 17.39 13.27 -3.06
CA ASN A 403 17.86 12.48 -1.92
C ASN A 403 17.69 13.17 -0.56
N ALA A 404 17.52 14.51 -0.51
CA ALA A 404 17.36 15.32 0.70
C ALA A 404 15.95 15.18 1.31
N THR A 405 15.62 13.96 1.69
CA THR A 405 14.39 13.61 2.40
C THR A 405 14.63 12.35 3.24
N PRO A 406 13.94 12.20 4.39
CA PRO A 406 14.01 10.96 5.18
C PRO A 406 13.39 9.74 4.48
N TYR A 407 12.68 9.94 3.36
CA TYR A 407 11.94 8.92 2.63
C TYR A 407 12.66 8.47 1.35
N GLY A 408 12.24 7.33 0.80
CA GLY A 408 12.84 6.73 -0.40
C GLY A 408 11.94 5.68 -1.02
N LEU A 409 10.65 5.98 -1.22
CA LEU A 409 9.68 5.02 -1.75
C LEU A 409 9.72 4.93 -3.28
N SER A 410 9.32 6.00 -3.96
CA SER A 410 9.27 6.11 -5.42
C SER A 410 9.90 7.44 -5.89
N GLY A 411 10.06 7.57 -7.20
CA GLY A 411 10.48 8.81 -7.86
C GLY A 411 10.48 8.66 -9.37
N ALA A 412 10.63 9.77 -10.08
CA ALA A 412 10.69 9.76 -11.54
C ALA A 412 11.65 10.83 -12.08
N VAL A 413 12.17 10.60 -13.29
CA VAL A 413 12.95 11.58 -14.06
C VAL A 413 12.44 11.64 -15.50
N HIS A 414 12.26 12.86 -16.01
CA HIS A 414 11.89 13.15 -17.38
C HIS A 414 13.08 13.76 -18.15
N THR A 415 13.40 13.15 -19.29
CA THR A 415 14.50 13.53 -20.19
C THR A 415 14.32 12.87 -21.56
N ARG A 416 14.79 13.50 -22.63
CA ARG A 416 14.82 12.86 -23.97
C ARG A 416 15.88 11.77 -24.05
N GLY A 417 16.95 11.85 -23.25
CA GLY A 417 17.99 10.83 -23.16
C GLY A 417 17.63 9.69 -22.21
N ILE A 418 17.10 8.57 -22.71
CA ILE A 418 16.73 7.40 -21.88
C ILE A 418 17.88 6.95 -20.97
N GLU A 419 19.09 6.78 -21.54
CA GLU A 419 20.27 6.36 -20.76
C GLU A 419 20.75 7.43 -19.76
N ARG A 420 20.47 8.72 -20.02
CA ARG A 420 20.69 9.79 -19.03
C ARG A 420 19.74 9.60 -17.85
N GLY A 421 18.45 9.34 -18.12
CA GLY A 421 17.46 9.02 -17.10
C GLY A 421 17.83 7.79 -16.27
N VAL A 422 18.34 6.73 -16.91
CA VAL A 422 18.83 5.53 -16.19
C VAL A 422 20.03 5.85 -15.30
N ARG A 423 21.00 6.64 -15.78
CA ARG A 423 22.13 7.10 -14.96
C ARG A 423 21.68 7.97 -13.80
N PHE A 424 20.70 8.86 -14.00
CA PHE A 424 20.09 9.66 -12.95
C PHE A 424 19.44 8.78 -11.89
N ALA A 425 18.56 7.87 -12.30
CA ALA A 425 17.82 6.97 -11.42
C ALA A 425 18.75 6.16 -10.50
N ARG A 426 19.89 5.67 -11.02
CA ARG A 426 20.89 4.92 -10.24
C ARG A 426 21.56 5.73 -9.12
N ARG A 427 21.44 7.06 -9.14
CA ARG A 427 22.02 7.97 -8.14
C ARG A 427 21.01 8.37 -7.05
N VAL A 428 19.71 8.08 -7.26
CA VAL A 428 18.66 8.36 -6.29
C VAL A 428 18.48 7.17 -5.35
N VAL A 429 18.46 7.43 -4.05
CA VAL A 429 18.22 6.43 -3.00
C VAL A 429 16.72 6.28 -2.80
N SER A 430 16.12 5.42 -3.61
CA SER A 430 14.71 5.07 -3.59
C SER A 430 14.54 3.58 -3.90
N GLY A 431 13.50 2.94 -3.36
CA GLY A 431 13.20 1.54 -3.67
C GLY A 431 12.61 1.35 -5.06
N MET A 432 11.93 2.37 -5.59
CA MET A 432 11.34 2.41 -6.93
C MET A 432 11.71 3.72 -7.64
N PHE A 433 11.93 3.67 -8.95
CA PHE A 433 12.24 4.85 -9.75
C PHE A 433 11.87 4.67 -11.23
N HIS A 434 11.30 5.69 -11.86
CA HIS A 434 10.72 5.62 -13.21
C HIS A 434 11.41 6.62 -14.16
N VAL A 435 11.74 6.18 -15.37
CA VAL A 435 12.28 7.06 -16.42
C VAL A 435 11.17 7.36 -17.42
N ASN A 436 10.83 8.64 -17.59
CA ASN A 436 9.76 9.13 -18.46
C ASN A 436 8.37 8.52 -18.14
N GLY A 437 8.13 8.20 -16.87
CA GLY A 437 6.85 7.70 -16.37
C GLY A 437 6.44 8.42 -15.09
N PRO A 438 5.25 8.14 -14.55
CA PRO A 438 4.78 8.75 -13.31
C PRO A 438 5.56 8.21 -12.09
N THR A 439 5.48 8.89 -10.95
CA THR A 439 5.98 8.33 -9.68
C THR A 439 5.05 7.25 -9.12
N VAL A 440 3.81 7.19 -9.61
CA VAL A 440 2.79 6.27 -9.14
C VAL A 440 2.59 5.15 -10.15
N GLN A 441 3.24 4.02 -9.89
CA GLN A 441 3.12 2.79 -10.69
C GLN A 441 3.39 1.58 -9.78
N ASP A 442 2.64 0.49 -9.99
CA ASP A 442 2.74 -0.73 -9.20
C ASP A 442 2.39 -1.94 -10.08
N ASP A 443 3.39 -2.77 -10.37
CA ASP A 443 3.25 -3.95 -11.23
C ASP A 443 3.40 -5.24 -10.42
N PRO A 444 2.58 -6.30 -10.66
CA PRO A 444 2.61 -7.52 -9.84
C PRO A 444 3.94 -8.28 -9.83
N LEU A 445 4.72 -8.18 -10.89
CA LEU A 445 5.96 -8.96 -11.07
C LEU A 445 7.21 -8.26 -10.54
N VAL A 446 7.16 -6.94 -10.33
CA VAL A 446 8.33 -6.15 -9.90
C VAL A 446 8.29 -5.93 -8.41
N VAL A 447 9.46 -5.78 -7.79
CA VAL A 447 9.56 -5.52 -6.35
C VAL A 447 8.93 -4.18 -6.00
N PHE A 448 8.08 -4.17 -4.98
CA PHE A 448 7.50 -2.95 -4.41
C PHE A 448 8.01 -2.76 -2.99
N GLY A 449 8.40 -1.53 -2.67
CA GLY A 449 8.77 -1.10 -1.34
C GLY A 449 9.85 -0.03 -1.35
N GLY A 450 10.05 0.62 -0.19
CA GLY A 450 10.90 1.79 -0.07
C GLY A 450 12.23 1.57 0.66
N GLU A 451 13.09 2.57 0.59
CA GLU A 451 14.31 2.71 1.38
C GLU A 451 14.12 3.75 2.50
N LYS A 452 15.09 3.86 3.42
CA LYS A 452 15.10 4.84 4.51
C LYS A 452 13.84 4.73 5.39
N SER A 453 13.13 5.84 5.66
CA SER A 453 11.89 5.84 6.47
C SER A 453 10.66 5.37 5.70
N SER A 454 10.78 5.04 4.41
CA SER A 454 9.67 4.46 3.63
C SER A 454 9.46 2.97 3.88
N GLY A 455 10.24 2.40 4.81
CA GLY A 455 9.98 1.09 5.39
C GLY A 455 11.04 0.04 5.05
N VAL A 456 10.70 -1.22 5.30
CA VAL A 456 11.63 -2.36 5.20
C VAL A 456 10.93 -3.59 4.63
N GLY A 457 11.69 -4.38 3.87
CA GLY A 457 11.15 -5.53 3.14
C GLY A 457 10.58 -5.13 1.78
N ARG A 458 10.19 -6.13 1.00
CA ARG A 458 9.62 -5.94 -0.34
C ARG A 458 8.44 -6.89 -0.52
N LEU A 459 7.41 -6.42 -1.22
CA LEU A 459 6.32 -7.25 -1.70
C LEU A 459 6.43 -7.47 -3.20
N ASN A 460 5.42 -8.17 -3.73
CA ASN A 460 5.21 -8.51 -5.14
C ASN A 460 6.20 -9.57 -5.66
N GLY A 461 5.87 -10.18 -6.80
CA GLY A 461 6.72 -11.13 -7.51
C GLY A 461 7.43 -12.16 -6.60
N GLU A 462 8.72 -12.39 -6.86
CA GLU A 462 9.54 -13.31 -6.06
C GLU A 462 9.76 -12.81 -4.62
N ALA A 463 9.73 -11.49 -4.38
CA ALA A 463 9.88 -10.94 -3.04
C ALA A 463 8.73 -11.36 -2.10
N ALA A 464 7.51 -11.53 -2.64
CA ALA A 464 6.41 -12.11 -1.89
C ALA A 464 6.68 -13.58 -1.47
N VAL A 465 7.36 -14.37 -2.30
CA VAL A 465 7.78 -15.73 -1.94
C VAL A 465 8.75 -15.69 -0.75
N GLU A 466 9.73 -14.78 -0.78
CA GLU A 466 10.66 -14.62 0.34
C GLU A 466 9.98 -14.11 1.63
N ALA A 467 9.06 -13.15 1.49
CA ALA A 467 8.33 -12.59 2.62
C ALA A 467 7.48 -13.66 3.33
N PHE A 468 6.72 -14.44 2.56
CA PHE A 468 5.70 -15.35 3.09
C PHE A 468 6.15 -16.81 3.18
N THR A 469 7.43 -17.11 2.94
CA THR A 469 8.01 -18.45 3.17
C THR A 469 9.26 -18.41 4.04
N THR A 470 9.60 -19.55 4.62
CA THR A 470 10.87 -19.80 5.29
C THR A 470 11.54 -21.03 4.68
N GLN A 471 12.85 -21.15 4.90
CA GLN A 471 13.64 -22.25 4.37
C GLN A 471 14.00 -23.25 5.47
N THR A 472 13.98 -24.52 5.13
CA THR A 472 14.49 -25.60 5.97
C THR A 472 15.56 -26.36 5.22
N TRP A 473 16.78 -26.39 5.77
CA TRP A 473 17.85 -27.24 5.29
C TRP A 473 17.79 -28.61 5.97
N MET A 474 17.85 -29.66 5.17
CA MET A 474 17.95 -31.05 5.59
C MET A 474 19.17 -31.67 4.92
N SER A 475 20.04 -32.32 5.68
CA SER A 475 21.14 -33.09 5.12
C SER A 475 20.90 -34.59 5.29
N ILE A 476 21.22 -35.36 4.26
CA ILE A 476 21.08 -36.81 4.24
C ILE A 476 22.47 -37.41 4.06
N GLN A 477 22.91 -38.22 5.02
CA GLN A 477 24.12 -39.03 4.88
C GLN A 477 23.71 -40.40 4.36
N HIS A 478 24.12 -40.75 3.12
CA HIS A 478 23.80 -42.04 2.49
C HIS A 478 24.67 -43.20 3.00
N GLY A 479 25.56 -42.95 3.97
CA GLY A 479 26.47 -43.92 4.58
C GLY A 479 26.71 -43.67 6.07
N ARG A 480 27.72 -44.31 6.66
CA ARG A 480 28.12 -44.04 8.06
C ARG A 480 29.04 -42.83 8.11
N SER A 481 28.71 -41.87 8.96
CA SER A 481 29.65 -40.82 9.34
C SER A 481 30.69 -41.36 10.31
N ALA A 482 31.94 -40.94 10.17
CA ALA A 482 32.92 -41.06 11.23
C ALA A 482 32.72 -39.89 12.21
N PHE A 483 32.67 -40.21 13.51
CA PHE A 483 32.65 -39.22 14.58
C PHE A 483 33.97 -39.32 15.34
N PRO A 484 34.52 -38.19 15.82
CA PRO A 484 35.86 -38.17 16.41
C PRO A 484 35.96 -38.78 17.82
N PHE A 485 34.85 -39.31 18.37
CA PHE A 485 34.76 -39.91 19.70
C PHE A 485 33.87 -41.15 19.69
#